data_AF-A0A7W1M1T0-F1
#
_entry.id   AF-A0A7W1M1T0-F1
#
_cell.length_a   1.000
_cell.length_b   1.000
_cell.length_c   1.000
_cell.angle_alpha   90.00
_cell.angle_beta   90.00
_cell.angle_gamma   90.00
#
_symmetry.space_group_name_H-M   'P 1'
#
loop_
_entity.id
_entity.type
_entity.pdbx_description
1 polymer ?
#
loop_
_entity_poly.entity_id
_entity_poly.type
_entity_poly.pdbx_seq_one_letter_code
_entity_poly.pdbx_strand_id
1 'polypeptide(L)' 'MASAPKRITLREPGVAGSYEIVERRGDGSLLLRPEAERLSEVLRETEGRVFRDEEFAAHLERVAASEDDLPAQPPA' A
#
# COMPACT_ATOMS: atom_id res chain seq x y z
N MET A 1 -25.84 8.65 -3.48
CA MET A 1 -24.78 9.10 -2.56
C MET A 1 -23.69 8.03 -2.59
N ALA A 2 -22.53 8.32 -3.17
CA ALA A 2 -21.43 7.36 -3.18
C ALA A 2 -20.90 7.24 -1.74
N SER A 3 -21.08 6.06 -1.13
CA SER A 3 -20.51 5.77 0.19
C SER A 3 -18.99 5.91 0.08
N ALA A 4 -18.37 6.65 1.00
CA ALA A 4 -16.91 6.75 1.01
C ALA A 4 -16.30 5.34 1.11
N PRO A 5 -15.23 5.04 0.33
CA PRO A 5 -14.62 3.71 0.34
C PRO A 5 -14.22 3.34 1.76
N LYS A 6 -14.63 2.14 2.19
CA LYS A 6 -14.38 1.67 3.56
C LYS A 6 -12.97 1.10 3.63
N ARG A 7 -12.11 1.79 4.37
CA ARG A 7 -10.68 1.46 4.53
C ARG A 7 -10.46 0.51 5.69
N ILE A 8 -9.48 -0.39 5.54
CA ILE A 8 -8.99 -1.29 6.58
C ILE A 8 -7.46 -1.34 6.56
N THR A 9 -6.86 -1.64 7.70
CA THR A 9 -5.40 -1.83 7.83
C THR A 9 -5.12 -3.26 8.26
N LEU A 10 -4.38 -4.00 7.44
CA LEU A 10 -3.90 -5.33 7.77
C LEU A 10 -2.53 -5.22 8.46
N ARG A 11 -2.32 -6.07 9.47
CA ARG A 11 -1.06 -6.11 10.26
C ARG A 11 -0.32 -7.45 10.14
N GLU A 12 -0.83 -8.35 9.31
CA GLU A 12 -0.29 -9.69 9.13
C GLU A 12 0.99 -9.64 8.26
N PRO A 13 2.07 -10.36 8.63
CA PRO A 13 3.29 -10.43 7.82
C PRO A 13 2.98 -10.92 6.39
N GLY A 14 3.54 -10.25 5.38
CA GLY A 14 3.35 -10.58 3.95
C GLY A 14 2.13 -9.93 3.29
N VAL A 15 1.18 -9.39 4.07
CA VAL A 15 -0.01 -8.66 3.55
C VAL A 15 -0.28 -7.36 4.32
N ALA A 16 0.64 -6.93 5.18
CA ALA A 16 0.49 -5.71 5.98
C ALA A 16 0.37 -4.48 5.06
N GLY A 17 -0.56 -3.58 5.38
CA GLY A 17 -0.82 -2.39 4.56
C GLY A 17 -2.23 -1.83 4.73
N SER A 18 -2.48 -0.69 4.09
CA SER A 18 -3.81 -0.08 3.99
C SER A 18 -4.52 -0.57 2.73
N TYR A 19 -5.79 -0.90 2.87
CA TYR A 19 -6.60 -1.44 1.77
C TYR A 19 -7.98 -0.80 1.72
N GLU A 20 -8.48 -0.64 0.51
CA GLU A 20 -9.88 -0.30 0.26
C GLU A 20 -10.70 -1.58 0.05
N ILE A 21 -11.87 -1.65 0.72
CA ILE A 21 -12.86 -2.69 0.42
C ILE A 21 -13.57 -2.32 -0.88
N VAL A 22 -13.25 -3.05 -1.94
CA VAL A 22 -13.86 -2.88 -3.27
C VAL A 22 -15.20 -3.62 -3.37
N GLU A 23 -15.29 -4.80 -2.77
CA GLU A 23 -16.48 -5.65 -2.86
C GLU A 23 -16.70 -6.45 -1.56
N ARG A 24 -17.97 -6.63 -1.20
CA ARG A 24 -18.42 -7.58 -0.19
C ARG A 24 -19.17 -8.71 -0.89
N ARG A 25 -18.57 -9.89 -0.93
CA ARG A 25 -19.18 -11.04 -1.59
C ARG A 25 -20.21 -11.70 -0.67
N GLY A 26 -21.20 -12.37 -1.27
CA GLY A 26 -22.30 -13.02 -0.54
C GLY A 26 -21.87 -14.18 0.37
N ASP A 27 -20.66 -14.70 0.18
CA ASP A 27 -20.02 -15.72 1.03
C ASP A 27 -19.30 -15.14 2.26
N GLY A 28 -19.32 -13.81 2.43
CA GLY A 28 -18.64 -13.10 3.51
C GLY A 28 -17.18 -12.72 3.22
N SER A 29 -16.65 -13.08 2.05
CA SER A 29 -15.30 -12.66 1.64
C SER A 29 -15.27 -11.20 1.18
N LEU A 30 -14.12 -10.56 1.35
CA LEU A 30 -13.87 -9.17 0.96
C LEU A 30 -12.87 -9.13 -0.19
N LEU A 31 -13.21 -8.38 -1.25
CA LEU A 31 -12.24 -8.03 -2.27
C LEU A 31 -11.54 -6.74 -1.85
N LEU A 32 -10.22 -6.81 -1.67
CA LEU A 32 -9.39 -5.71 -1.22
C LEU A 32 -8.56 -5.18 -2.38
N ARG A 33 -8.44 -3.86 -2.47
CA ARG A 33 -7.43 -3.19 -3.30
C ARG A 33 -6.40 -2.55 -2.38
N PRO A 34 -5.10 -2.82 -2.57
CA PRO A 34 -4.05 -2.09 -1.85
C PRO A 34 -4.23 -0.59 -2.10
N GLU A 35 -4.25 0.20 -1.03
CA GLU A 35 -4.09 1.63 -1.19
C GLU A 35 -2.61 1.85 -1.50
N ALA A 36 -2.32 2.49 -2.64
CA ALA A 36 -0.95 2.81 -3.01
C ALA A 36 -0.30 3.60 -1.87
N GLU A 37 0.83 3.10 -1.36
CA GLU A 37 1.56 3.78 -0.30
C GLU A 37 1.99 5.14 -0.82
N ARG A 38 1.61 6.21 -0.14
CA ARG A 38 2.09 7.53 -0.50
C ARG A 38 3.57 7.60 -0.15
N LEU A 39 4.38 8.05 -1.10
CA LEU A 39 5.82 8.27 -0.89
C LEU A 39 6.12 9.09 0.37
N SER A 40 5.23 10.02 0.76
CA SER A 40 5.32 10.79 2.01
C SER A 40 5.21 9.95 3.28
N GLU A 41 4.44 8.86 3.26
CA GLU A 41 4.27 7.94 4.37
C GLU A 41 5.48 7.00 4.48
N VAL A 42 5.99 6.52 3.34
CA VAL A 42 7.24 5.76 3.27
C VAL A 42 8.41 6.58 3.81
N LEU A 43 8.52 7.85 3.43
CA LEU A 43 9.54 8.76 3.94
C LEU A 43 9.43 8.95 5.45
N ARG A 44 8.22 9.14 5.98
CA ARG A 44 8.01 9.28 7.44
C ARG A 44 8.33 7.98 8.20
N GLU A 45 8.06 6.83 7.61
CA GLU A 45 8.37 5.53 8.21
C GLU A 45 9.88 5.25 8.25
N THR A 46 10.62 5.74 7.24
CA THR A 46 12.05 5.47 7.04
C THR A 46 12.94 6.56 7.63
N GLU A 47 12.40 7.74 7.94
CA GLU A 47 13.14 8.87 8.48
C GLU A 47 13.84 8.50 9.80
N GLY A 48 15.17 8.56 9.80
CA GLY A 48 16.00 8.26 10.97
C GLY A 48 16.18 6.77 11.28
N ARG A 49 15.66 5.85 10.45
CA ARG A 49 15.89 4.40 10.60
C ARG A 49 17.10 3.96 9.78
N VAL A 50 17.93 3.11 10.38
CA VAL A 50 18.99 2.39 9.69
C VAL A 50 18.49 0.97 9.45
N PHE A 51 18.29 0.62 8.19
CA PHE A 51 17.89 -0.73 7.80
C PHE A 51 19.12 -1.63 7.71
N ARG A 52 18.96 -2.91 8.09
CA ARG A 52 19.91 -3.96 7.68
C ARG A 52 19.70 -4.30 6.21
N ASP A 53 20.71 -4.84 5.54
CA ASP A 53 20.70 -5.08 4.09
C ASP A 53 19.46 -5.87 3.62
N GLU A 54 19.03 -6.88 4.38
CA GLU A 54 17.85 -7.70 4.10
C GLU A 54 16.53 -6.92 4.25
N GLU A 55 16.44 -6.07 5.28
CA GLU A 55 15.27 -5.23 5.54
C GLU A 55 15.16 -4.11 4.49
N PHE A 56 16.31 -3.60 4.02
CA PHE A 56 16.39 -2.61 2.96
C PHE A 56 15.96 -3.20 1.61
N ALA A 57 16.41 -4.42 1.29
CA ALA A 57 16.00 -5.11 0.07
C ALA A 57 14.48 -5.37 0.04
N ALA A 58 13.91 -5.86 1.15
CA ALA A 58 12.47 -6.07 1.26
C ALA A 58 11.68 -4.75 1.16
N HIS A 59 12.21 -3.66 1.72
CA HIS A 59 11.61 -2.34 1.61
C HIS A 59 11.61 -1.84 0.16
N LEU A 60 12.72 -2.00 -0.57
CA LEU A 60 12.82 -1.61 -1.98
C LEU A 60 11.86 -2.42 -2.86
N GLU A 61 11.74 -3.73 -2.64
CA GLU A 61 10.83 -4.58 -3.40
C GLU A 61 9.37 -4.16 -3.18
N ARG A 62 8.99 -3.85 -1.93
CA ARG A 62 7.66 -3.33 -1.60
C ARG A 62 7.39 -1.98 -2.28
N VAL A 63 8.35 -1.05 -2.24
CA VAL A 63 8.20 0.28 -2.86
C VAL A 63 8.13 0.16 -4.39
N ALA A 64 8.99 -0.65 -5.01
CA ALA A 64 8.97 -0.88 -6.45
C ALA A 64 7.63 -1.49 -6.93
N ALA A 65 7.05 -2.42 -6.15
CA ALA A 65 5.73 -2.97 -6.45
C ALA A 65 4.59 -1.95 -6.33
N SER A 66 4.81 -0.84 -5.61
CA SER A 66 3.86 0.26 -5.46
C SER A 66 4.08 1.44 -6.42
N GLU A 67 5.27 1.58 -7.01
CA GLU A 67 5.60 2.63 -7.99
C GLU A 67 5.00 2.39 -9.39
N ASP A 68 4.57 1.16 -9.70
CA ASP A 68 3.88 0.84 -10.96
C ASP A 68 2.51 1.54 -11.10
N ASP A 69 2.05 2.23 -10.05
CA ASP A 69 0.83 3.04 -9.98
C ASP A 69 1.10 4.56 -9.90
N LEU A 70 2.33 5.02 -10.18
CA LEU A 70 2.61 6.45 -10.32
C LEU A 70 1.79 7.02 -11.49
N PRO A 71 1.04 8.12 -11.32
CA PRO A 71 0.33 8.74 -12.43
C PRO A 71 1.34 9.09 -13.51
N ALA A 72 1.16 8.55 -14.71
CA ALA A 72 1.99 8.86 -15.86
C ALA A 72 2.16 10.38 -15.95
N GLN A 73 3.40 10.87 -15.86
CA GLN A 73 3.63 12.29 -16.00
C GLN A 73 3.11 12.73 -17.37
N PRO A 74 2.27 13.78 -17.44
CA PRO A 74 1.90 14.34 -18.73
C PRO A 74 3.17 14.85 -19.43
N PRO A 75 3.28 14.68 -20.77
CA PRO A 75 4.45 15.13 -21.51
C PRO A 75 4.65 16.64 -21.34
N ALA A 76 5.92 17.04 -21.22
CA ALA A 76 6.38 18.43 -21.05
C ALA A 76 6.00 19.34 -22.24
#